data_AF-A0A9X1V4F4-F1
#
_entry.id   AF-A0A9X1V4F4-F1
#
_cell.length_a   1.000
_cell.length_b   1.000
_cell.length_c   1.000
_cell.angle_alpha   90.00
_cell.angle_beta   90.00
_cell.angle_gamma   90.00
#
_symmetry.space_group_name_H-M   'P 1'
#
loop_
_entity.id
_entity.type
_entity.pdbx_description
1 polymer ?
#
loop_
_entity_poly.entity_id
_entity_poly.type
_entity_poly.pdbx_seq_one_letter_code
_entity_poly.pdbx_strand_id
1 'polypeptide(L)' 'MRGIKKAFTFVVSTTMARDPNLHARRKNMVLSFYKKLDSVYEHGVKKHTTIWCIHETAEKFFLAPKTVEGYVYGG' A
#
# COMPACT_ATOMS: atom_id res chain seq x y z
N MET A 1 37.39 28.21 34.70
CA MET A 1 37.55 27.17 33.64
C MET A 1 36.93 25.87 34.11
N ARG A 2 35.99 25.31 33.35
CA ARG A 2 35.70 23.87 33.13
C ARG A 2 34.26 23.75 32.60
N GLY A 3 34.13 23.99 31.29
CA GLY A 3 32.89 23.75 30.57
C GLY A 3 32.63 22.25 30.48
N ILE A 4 31.51 21.83 31.06
CA ILE A 4 31.00 20.47 30.93
C ILE A 4 30.40 20.36 29.53
N LYS A 5 31.20 19.88 28.57
CA LYS A 5 30.70 19.46 27.27
C LYS A 5 29.86 18.20 27.50
N LYS A 6 28.54 18.36 27.69
CA LYS A 6 27.59 17.25 27.58
C LYS A 6 27.67 16.73 26.15
N ALA A 7 28.37 15.62 25.97
CA ALA A 7 28.37 14.86 24.73
C ALA A 7 26.93 14.41 24.47
N PHE A 8 26.25 15.10 23.57
CA PHE A 8 24.95 14.71 23.07
C PHE A 8 25.21 13.56 22.10
N THR A 9 25.26 12.33 22.61
CA THR A 9 25.31 11.13 21.79
C THR A 9 23.97 10.98 21.08
N PHE A 10 23.91 11.51 19.86
CA PHE A 10 22.85 11.28 18.90
C PHE A 10 22.96 9.82 18.43
N VAL A 11 22.29 8.92 19.16
CA VAL A 11 22.12 7.53 18.72
C VAL A 11 21.10 7.56 17.59
N VAL A 12 21.57 7.59 16.35
CA VAL A 12 20.75 7.21 15.19
C VAL A 12 20.54 5.70 15.30
N SER A 13 19.46 5.31 15.97
CA SER A 13 18.96 3.95 15.90
C SER A 13 18.47 3.71 14.46
N THR A 14 19.34 3.20 13.59
CA THR A 14 18.99 2.71 12.26
C THR A 14 18.25 1.37 12.38
N THR A 15 17.10 1.36 13.05
CA THR A 15 16.15 0.26 12.90
C THR A 15 15.18 0.67 11.82
N MET A 16 15.29 0.08 10.62
CA MET A 16 14.14 -0.11 9.74
C MET A 16 13.15 -1.01 10.51
N ALA A 17 12.48 -0.45 11.51
CA ALA A 17 11.31 -1.07 12.09
C ALA A 17 10.34 -1.29 10.92
N ARG A 18 9.89 -2.52 10.71
CA ARG A 18 8.81 -2.83 9.77
C ARG A 18 7.59 -2.08 10.27
N ASP A 19 7.40 -0.86 9.78
CA ASP A 19 6.32 0.00 10.25
C ASP A 19 5.00 -0.66 9.81
N PRO A 20 4.20 -1.20 10.76
CA PRO A 20 2.96 -1.89 10.42
C PRO A 20 1.97 -0.92 9.75
N ASN A 21 2.08 0.38 10.01
CA ASN A 21 1.25 1.40 9.39
C ASN A 21 1.61 1.59 7.92
N LEU A 22 2.86 1.36 7.53
CA LEU A 22 3.30 1.46 6.13
C LEU A 22 2.64 0.36 5.28
N HIS A 23 2.58 -0.87 5.81
CA HIS A 23 1.90 -1.98 5.14
C HIS A 23 0.39 -1.76 5.04
N ALA A 24 -0.25 -1.32 6.13
CA ALA A 24 -1.67 -0.99 6.12
C ALA A 24 -2.01 0.12 5.13
N ARG A 25 -1.19 1.18 5.09
CA ARG A 25 -1.34 2.28 4.14
C ARG A 25 -1.19 1.82 2.70
N ARG A 26 -0.22 0.96 2.41
CA ARG A 26 -0.03 0.38 1.06
C ARG A 26 -1.22 -0.49 0.66
N LYS A 27 -1.73 -1.34 1.55
CA LYS A 27 -2.95 -2.13 1.32
C LYS A 27 -4.14 -1.23 1.00
N ASN A 28 -4.35 -0.16 1.77
CA ASN A 28 -5.43 0.79 1.53
C ASN A 28 -5.32 1.49 0.17
N MET A 29 -4.12 1.86 -0.26
CA MET A 29 -3.91 2.43 -1.60
C MET A 29 -4.30 1.45 -2.71
N VAL A 30 -3.87 0.18 -2.61
CA VAL A 30 -4.23 -0.87 -3.58
C VAL A 30 -5.75 -1.05 -3.64
N LEU A 31 -6.40 -1.18 -2.49
CA LEU A 31 -7.85 -1.35 -2.39
C LEU A 31 -8.62 -0.14 -2.94
N SER A 32 -8.15 1.07 -2.67
CA SER A 32 -8.79 2.29 -3.17
C SER A 32 -8.74 2.37 -4.69
N PHE A 33 -7.61 1.95 -5.30
CA PHE A 33 -7.46 1.94 -6.74
C PHE A 33 -8.34 0.87 -7.39
N TYR A 34 -8.35 -0.35 -6.83
CA TYR A 34 -9.24 -1.41 -7.29
C TYR A 34 -10.71 -0.98 -7.27
N LYS A 35 -11.18 -0.40 -6.14
CA LYS A 35 -12.55 0.08 -6.00
C LYS A 35 -12.91 1.16 -7.03
N LYS A 36 -11.96 2.04 -7.36
CA LYS A 36 -12.14 3.08 -8.37
C LYS A 36 -12.34 2.48 -9.77
N LEU A 37 -11.61 1.43 -10.12
CA LEU A 37 -11.80 0.71 -11.39
C LEU A 37 -13.13 -0.04 -11.40
N ASP A 38 -13.45 -0.71 -10.30
CA ASP A 38 -14.66 -1.52 -10.15
C ASP A 38 -15.95 -0.69 -10.15
N SER A 39 -15.88 0.57 -9.72
CA SER A 39 -17.02 1.49 -9.68
C SER A 39 -17.39 2.12 -11.03
N VAL A 40 -16.63 1.85 -12.10
CA VAL A 40 -16.90 2.48 -13.41
C VAL A 40 -18.00 1.72 -14.13
N TYR A 41 -19.12 2.42 -14.37
CA TYR A 41 -20.23 1.95 -15.19
C TYR A 41 -20.35 2.82 -16.44
N GLU A 42 -20.59 2.18 -17.59
CA GLU A 42 -20.79 2.83 -18.87
C GLU A 42 -22.06 2.26 -19.49
N HIS A 43 -23.01 3.13 -19.85
CA HIS A 43 -24.33 2.74 -20.36
C HIS A 43 -25.10 1.74 -19.46
N GLY A 44 -24.95 1.86 -18.14
CA GLY A 44 -25.61 0.98 -17.16
C GLY A 44 -24.97 -0.40 -17.00
N VAL A 45 -23.88 -0.68 -17.73
CA VAL A 45 -23.12 -1.93 -17.61
C VAL A 45 -21.77 -1.63 -16.95
N LYS A 46 -21.28 -2.58 -16.17
CA LYS A 46 -19.95 -2.48 -15.57
C LYS A 46 -18.89 -2.43 -16.68
N LYS A 47 -18.11 -1.36 -16.72
CA LYS A 47 -17.14 -1.12 -17.81
C LYS A 47 -16.03 -2.18 -17.81
N HIS A 48 -15.61 -2.59 -16.64
CA HIS A 48 -14.48 -3.49 -16.44
C HIS A 48 -14.89 -4.76 -15.70
N THR A 49 -14.37 -5.89 -16.16
CA THR A 49 -14.54 -7.17 -15.44
C THR A 49 -13.67 -7.17 -14.19
N THR A 50 -14.11 -7.93 -13.18
CA THR A 50 -13.37 -8.08 -11.91
C THR A 50 -11.94 -8.56 -12.14
N ILE A 51 -11.76 -9.53 -13.05
CA ILE A 51 -10.45 -10.07 -13.42
C ILE A 51 -9.56 -8.97 -14.01
N TRP A 52 -10.09 -8.17 -14.93
CA TRP A 52 -9.34 -7.06 -15.52
C TRP A 52 -8.93 -6.05 -14.46
N CYS A 53 -9.83 -5.66 -13.55
CA CYS A 53 -9.52 -4.74 -12.44
C CYS A 53 -8.41 -5.27 -11.53
N ILE A 54 -8.36 -6.58 -11.27
CA ILE A 54 -7.30 -7.22 -10.47
C ILE A 54 -5.96 -7.14 -11.20
N HIS A 55 -5.92 -7.49 -12.49
CA HIS A 55 -4.69 -7.45 -13.28
C HIS A 55 -4.14 -6.04 -13.43
N GLU A 56 -4.98 -5.07 -13.78
CA GLU A 56 -4.58 -3.66 -13.92
C GLU A 56 -4.06 -3.08 -12.59
N THR A 57 -4.70 -3.46 -11.47
CA THR A 57 -4.23 -3.09 -10.13
C THR A 57 -2.89 -3.76 -9.80
N ALA A 58 -2.72 -5.02 -10.17
CA ALA A 58 -1.48 -5.76 -9.94
C ALA A 58 -0.30 -5.12 -10.69
N GLU A 59 -0.48 -4.79 -11.97
CA GLU A 59 0.51 -4.12 -12.81
C GLU A 59 0.89 -2.75 -12.23
N LYS A 60 -0.10 -1.92 -11.87
CA LYS A 60 0.15 -0.58 -11.33
C LYS A 60 0.97 -0.57 -10.04
N PHE A 61 0.77 -1.55 -9.17
CA PHE A 61 1.43 -1.61 -7.87
C PHE A 61 2.64 -2.57 -7.85
N PHE A 62 3.01 -3.14 -9.00
CA PHE A 62 4.06 -4.15 -9.14
C PHE A 62 3.85 -5.33 -8.18
N LEU A 63 2.62 -5.83 -8.12
CA LEU A 63 2.20 -6.95 -7.27
C LEU A 63 1.78 -8.16 -8.12
N ALA A 64 1.75 -9.34 -7.51
CA ALA A 64 1.12 -10.49 -8.13
C ALA A 64 -0.42 -10.34 -8.07
N PRO A 65 -1.17 -10.77 -9.12
CA PRO A 65 -2.63 -10.75 -9.10
C PRO A 65 -3.23 -11.43 -7.88
N LYS A 66 -2.66 -12.58 -7.48
CA LYS A 66 -3.07 -13.34 -6.28
C LYS A 66 -2.93 -12.55 -4.97
N THR A 67 -1.97 -11.62 -4.90
CA THR A 67 -1.80 -10.74 -3.72
C THR A 67 -2.92 -9.70 -3.66
N VAL A 68 -3.29 -9.12 -4.82
CA VAL A 68 -4.39 -8.16 -4.92
C VAL A 68 -5.72 -8.85 -4.60
N GLU A 69 -5.93 -10.05 -5.11
CA GLU A 69 -7.08 -10.91 -4.79
C GLU A 69 -7.20 -11.16 -3.28
N GLY A 70 -6.10 -11.51 -2.61
CA GLY A 70 -6.07 -11.67 -1.15
C GLY A 70 -6.40 -10.39 -0.40
N TYR A 71 -6.03 -9.22 -0.92
CA TYR A 71 -6.42 -7.94 -0.32
C TYR A 71 -7.91 -7.65 -0.48
N VAL A 72 -8.49 -7.95 -1.65
CA VAL A 72 -9.89 -7.67 -1.99
C VAL A 72 -10.85 -8.63 -1.26
N TYR A 73 -10.55 -9.92 -1.26
CA TYR A 73 -11.45 -10.95 -0.70
C TYR A 73 -11.13 -11.35 0.75
N GLY A 74 -10.03 -10.85 1.31
CA GLY A 74 -9.69 -11.08 2.72
C GLY A 74 -9.24 -12.52 3.01
N GLY A 75 -8.29 -13.02 2.20
CA GLY A 75 -7.70 -14.35 2.38
C GLY A 75 -7.01 -14.57 3.71
#